data_AF-X1D1S7-F1
#
_entry.id   AF-X1D1S7-F1
#
_cell.length_a   1.000
_cell.length_b   1.000
_cell.length_c   1.000
_cell.angle_alpha   90.00
_cell.angle_beta   90.00
_cell.angle_gamma   90.00
#
_symmetry.space_group_name_H-M   'P 1'
#
loop_
_entity.id
_entity.type
_entity.pdbx_description
1 polymer ?
#
loop_
_entity_poly.entity_id
_entity_poly.type
_entity_poly.pdbx_seq_one_letter_code
_entity_poly.pdbx_strand_id
1 'polypeptide(L)'
;MNTKDRVQTYLKRALNDPIVKILSKNSHLTKTQLETLLIDVLADNLTGKLLNYDEKANLRLMKAKISRGSFNRTLKTVKRKHNKINIHSSSIRLSRDF
;
A
#
# COMPACT_ATOMS: atom_id res chain seq x y z
N MET A 1 -1.62 -21.22 12.42
CA MET A 1 -1.29 -19.80 12.19
C MET A 1 -2.57 -19.08 11.74
N ASN A 2 -3.02 -18.03 12.44
CA ASN A 2 -4.21 -17.27 12.03
C ASN A 2 -3.93 -16.57 10.68
N THR A 3 -4.93 -16.47 9.80
CA THR A 3 -4.83 -15.76 8.51
C THR A 3 -4.32 -14.33 8.68
N LYS A 4 -4.73 -13.65 9.76
CA LYS A 4 -4.23 -12.33 10.12
C LYS A 4 -2.71 -12.33 10.35
N ASP A 5 -2.19 -13.31 11.07
CA ASP A 5 -0.77 -13.41 11.41
C ASP A 5 0.09 -13.70 10.17
N ARG A 6 -0.46 -14.45 9.20
CA ARG A 6 0.19 -14.72 7.91
C ARG A 6 0.36 -13.44 7.11
N VAL A 7 -0.71 -12.66 6.96
CA VAL A 7 -0.67 -11.38 6.24
C VAL A 7 0.29 -10.41 6.95
N GLN A 8 0.20 -10.32 8.26
CA GLN A 8 1.06 -9.45 9.06
C GLN A 8 2.54 -9.83 8.98
N THR A 9 2.86 -11.12 8.98
CA THR A 9 4.23 -11.61 8.75
C THR A 9 4.74 -11.22 7.37
N TYR A 10 3.92 -11.38 6.33
CA TYR A 10 4.28 -11.03 4.96
C TYR A 10 4.52 -9.52 4.81
N LEU A 11 3.63 -8.69 5.38
CA LEU A 11 3.78 -7.24 5.41
C LEU A 11 5.06 -6.81 6.14
N LYS A 12 5.39 -7.42 7.28
CA LYS A 12 6.65 -7.13 7.99
C LYS A 12 7.87 -7.44 7.14
N ARG A 13 7.86 -8.56 6.41
CA ARG A 13 8.96 -8.92 5.49
C ARG A 13 9.07 -7.92 4.35
N ALA A 14 7.96 -7.65 3.66
CA ALA A 14 7.91 -6.70 2.54
C ALA A 14 8.37 -5.29 2.95
N LEU A 15 7.91 -4.75 4.09
CA LEU A 15 8.28 -3.41 4.54
C LEU A 15 9.76 -3.30 4.98
N ASN A 16 10.41 -4.42 5.29
CA ASN A 16 11.81 -4.46 5.66
C ASN A 16 12.74 -4.73 4.47
N ASP A 17 12.19 -5.17 3.34
CA ASP A 17 12.92 -5.44 2.11
C ASP A 17 13.64 -4.18 1.58
N PRO A 18 14.95 -4.26 1.26
CA PRO A 18 15.71 -3.13 0.74
C PRO A 18 15.15 -2.54 -0.56
N ILE A 19 14.63 -3.36 -1.48
CA ILE A 19 14.04 -2.92 -2.74
C ILE A 19 12.77 -2.12 -2.44
N VAL A 20 11.90 -2.65 -1.57
CA VAL A 20 10.67 -1.96 -1.16
C VAL A 20 10.98 -0.62 -0.47
N LYS A 21 12.03 -0.57 0.36
CA LYS A 21 12.50 0.68 0.99
C LYS A 21 12.96 1.70 -0.05
N ILE A 22 13.72 1.29 -1.06
CA ILE A 22 14.18 2.17 -2.14
C ILE A 22 12.99 2.67 -2.96
N LEU A 23 12.06 1.78 -3.34
CA LEU A 23 10.86 2.15 -4.09
C LEU A 23 9.98 3.13 -3.30
N SER A 24 9.80 2.91 -2.00
CA SER A 24 9.02 3.82 -1.14
C SER A 24 9.61 5.21 -1.09
N LYS A 25 10.95 5.33 -1.00
CA LYS A 25 11.67 6.61 -1.01
C LYS A 25 11.46 7.35 -2.32
N ASN A 26 11.62 6.67 -3.45
CA ASN A 26 11.47 7.26 -4.78
C ASN A 26 10.02 7.57 -5.15
N SER A 27 9.04 6.88 -4.54
CA SER A 27 7.61 7.10 -4.81
C SER A 27 6.96 8.15 -3.90
N HIS A 28 7.74 8.83 -3.03
CA HIS A 28 7.23 9.78 -2.03
C HIS A 28 6.09 9.23 -1.15
N LEU A 29 6.14 7.92 -0.87
CA LEU A 29 5.20 7.23 0.01
C LEU A 29 5.80 7.08 1.40
N THR A 30 5.01 7.43 2.44
CA THR A 30 5.38 7.11 3.82
C THR A 30 5.23 5.60 4.07
N LYS A 31 5.91 5.05 5.10
CA LYS A 31 5.74 3.63 5.48
C LYS A 31 4.27 3.25 5.67
N THR A 32 3.50 4.12 6.33
CA THR A 32 2.06 3.98 6.56
C THR A 32 1.24 3.94 5.26
N GLN A 33 1.65 4.71 4.26
CA GLN A 33 1.01 4.76 2.94
C GLN A 33 1.30 3.48 2.14
N LEU A 34 2.57 3.06 2.13
CA LEU A 34 3.01 1.83 1.49
C LEU A 34 2.32 0.60 2.12
N GLU A 35 2.28 0.52 3.44
CA GLU A 35 1.60 -0.56 4.16
C GLU A 35 0.11 -0.66 3.78
N THR A 36 -0.61 0.47 3.74
CA THR A 36 -2.02 0.49 3.32
C THR A 36 -2.21 0.02 1.87
N LEU A 37 -1.29 0.38 0.97
CA LEU A 37 -1.34 -0.08 -0.41
C LEU A 37 -1.11 -1.59 -0.52
N LEU A 38 -0.11 -2.11 0.19
CA LEU A 38 0.18 -3.54 0.21
C LEU A 38 -0.99 -4.35 0.78
N ILE A 39 -1.66 -3.85 1.82
CA ILE A 39 -2.88 -4.48 2.34
C ILE A 39 -3.99 -4.49 1.27
N ASP A 40 -4.24 -3.37 0.59
CA ASP A 40 -5.31 -3.26 -0.41
C ASP A 40 -5.14 -4.28 -1.55
N VAL A 41 -3.89 -4.48 -2.01
CA VAL A 41 -3.52 -5.32 -3.15
C VAL A 41 -3.33 -6.80 -2.78
N LEU A 42 -2.73 -7.09 -1.62
CA LEU A 42 -2.27 -8.44 -1.29
C LEU A 42 -3.21 -9.19 -0.34
N ALA A 43 -4.01 -8.48 0.47
CA ALA A 43 -4.76 -9.15 1.53
C ALA A 43 -5.79 -10.15 0.99
N ASP A 44 -6.48 -9.82 -0.12
CA ASP A 44 -7.48 -10.71 -0.70
C ASP A 44 -6.82 -12.00 -1.22
N ASN A 45 -5.69 -11.86 -1.92
CA ASN A 45 -4.90 -12.98 -2.44
C ASN A 45 -4.31 -13.86 -1.33
N LEU A 46 -3.78 -13.24 -0.27
CA LEU A 46 -3.16 -13.96 0.85
C LEU A 46 -4.19 -14.67 1.74
N THR A 47 -5.42 -14.16 1.78
CA THR A 47 -6.51 -14.76 2.58
C THR A 47 -7.39 -15.71 1.78
N GLY A 48 -7.28 -15.71 0.45
CA GLY A 48 -8.10 -16.53 -0.45
C GLY A 48 -9.58 -16.10 -0.49
N LYS A 49 -9.89 -14.89 0.00
CA LYS A 49 -11.24 -14.33 0.01
C LYS A 49 -11.20 -12.82 -0.17
N LEU A 50 -12.31 -12.25 -0.66
CA LEU A 50 -12.46 -10.80 -0.73
C LEU A 50 -12.68 -10.23 0.68
N LEU A 51 -11.79 -9.36 1.14
CA LEU A 51 -11.93 -8.67 2.42
C LEU A 51 -12.60 -7.33 2.24
N ASN A 52 -13.51 -7.00 3.16
CA ASN A 52 -14.04 -5.65 3.24
C ASN A 52 -12.99 -4.68 3.83
N TYR A 53 -13.25 -3.37 3.71
CA TYR A 53 -12.29 -2.35 4.16
C TYR A 53 -12.08 -2.32 5.68
N ASP A 54 -13.04 -2.80 6.48
CA ASP A 54 -12.85 -2.93 7.93
C ASP A 54 -11.92 -4.09 8.26
N GLU A 55 -12.08 -5.22 7.60
CA GLU A 55 -11.15 -6.36 7.70
C GLU A 55 -9.74 -5.93 7.28
N LYS A 56 -9.61 -5.22 6.15
CA LYS A 56 -8.32 -4.67 5.69
C LYS A 56 -7.72 -3.68 6.69
N ALA A 57 -8.52 -2.80 7.28
CA ALA A 57 -8.07 -1.84 8.29
C ALA A 57 -7.47 -2.55 9.53
N ASN A 58 -8.03 -3.70 9.90
CA ASN A 58 -7.57 -4.51 11.04
C ASN A 58 -6.24 -5.26 10.79
N LEU A 59 -5.74 -5.28 9.55
CA LEU A 59 -4.48 -5.96 9.19
C LEU A 59 -3.23 -5.09 9.41
N ARG A 60 -3.37 -3.77 9.59
CA ARG A 60 -2.23 -2.87 9.82
C ARG A 60 -1.40 -3.29 11.04
N LEU A 61 -0.09 -3.13 10.90
CA LEU A 61 0.97 -3.37 11.88
C LEU A 61 1.32 -2.10 12.66
N MET A 62 1.41 -0.94 11.97
CA MET A 62 2.03 0.26 12.54
C MET A 62 1.12 1.10 13.45
N LYS A 63 -0.20 0.85 13.46
CA LYS A 63 -1.16 1.50 14.37
C LYS A 63 -2.23 0.48 14.79
N ALA A 64 -2.47 0.38 16.09
CA ALA A 64 -3.60 -0.38 16.65
C ALA A 64 -4.91 0.00 15.93
N LYS A 65 -5.79 -1.00 15.77
CA LYS A 65 -7.11 -0.97 15.06
C LYS A 65 -7.49 0.44 14.59
N ILE A 66 -7.12 0.79 13.36
CA ILE A 66 -7.58 2.03 12.75
C ILE A 66 -9.01 1.85 12.24
N SER A 67 -9.80 2.92 12.25
CA SER A 67 -11.14 2.88 11.67
C SER A 67 -11.09 2.71 10.14
N ARG A 68 -12.16 2.16 9.57
CA ARG A 68 -12.40 2.13 8.11
C ARG A 68 -12.11 3.45 7.43
N GLY A 69 -12.61 4.55 8.02
CA GLY A 69 -12.47 5.89 7.46
C GLY A 69 -11.02 6.35 7.41
N SER A 70 -10.23 6.03 8.44
CA SER A 70 -8.80 6.34 8.48
C SER A 70 -8.01 5.55 7.42
N PHE A 71 -8.33 4.26 7.27
CA PHE A 71 -7.77 3.41 6.22
C PHE A 71 -8.10 3.97 4.83
N ASN A 72 -9.38 4.22 4.56
CA ASN A 72 -9.85 4.70 3.25
C ASN A 72 -9.29 6.07 2.88
N ARG A 73 -9.17 7.00 3.84
CA ARG A 73 -8.51 8.30 3.60
C ARG A 73 -7.05 8.12 3.18
N THR A 74 -6.31 7.24 3.88
CA THR A 74 -4.93 6.95 3.51
C THR A 74 -4.86 6.34 2.11
N LEU A 75 -5.70 5.34 1.82
CA LEU A 75 -5.73 4.66 0.53
C LEU A 75 -6.03 5.62 -0.63
N LYS A 76 -7.02 6.51 -0.46
CA LYS A 76 -7.37 7.54 -1.46
C LYS A 76 -6.19 8.47 -1.73
N THR A 77 -5.47 8.88 -0.69
CA THR A 77 -4.27 9.72 -0.84
C THR A 77 -3.17 9.00 -1.62
N VAL A 78 -2.94 7.70 -1.36
CA VAL A 78 -1.95 6.91 -2.09
C VAL A 78 -2.32 6.75 -3.56
N LYS A 79 -3.57 6.37 -3.86
CA LYS A 79 -4.04 6.22 -5.24
C LYS A 79 -3.93 7.53 -6.04
N ARG A 80 -4.22 8.68 -5.41
CA ARG A 80 -4.01 9.99 -6.04
C ARG A 80 -2.55 10.32 -6.31
N LYS A 81 -1.66 10.06 -5.34
CA LYS A 81 -0.21 10.26 -5.54
C LYS A 81 0.32 9.39 -6.67
N HIS A 82 -0.04 8.11 -6.71
CA HIS A 82 0.33 7.19 -7.77
C HIS A 82 -0.13 7.70 -9.16
N ASN A 83 -1.39 8.14 -9.28
CA ASN A 83 -1.87 8.70 -10.54
C ASN A 83 -1.11 9.97 -10.95
N LYS A 84 -0.74 10.83 -9.99
CA LYS A 84 0.08 12.02 -10.29
C LYS A 84 1.48 11.65 -10.81
N ILE A 85 2.10 10.60 -10.25
CA ILE A 85 3.40 10.08 -10.73
C ILE A 85 3.26 9.56 -12.17
N ASN A 86 2.21 8.78 -12.48
CA ASN A 86 1.97 8.29 -13.83
C ASN A 86 1.74 9.42 -14.83
N ILE A 87 0.92 10.43 -14.49
CA ILE A 87 0.68 11.59 -15.37
C ILE A 87 1.99 12.34 -15.65
N HIS A 88 2.81 12.60 -14.63
CA HIS A 88 4.07 13.30 -14.79
C HIS A 88 5.09 12.49 -15.62
N SER A 89 5.14 11.18 -15.42
CA SER A 89 6.02 10.27 -16.17
C SER A 89 5.61 10.18 -17.65
N SER A 90 4.31 10.18 -17.94
CA SER A 90 3.78 10.21 -19.30
C SER A 90 4.08 11.54 -20.01
N SER A 91 3.93 12.67 -19.32
CA SER A 91 4.30 13.99 -19.88
C SER A 91 5.81 14.08 -20.18
N ILE A 92 6.68 13.57 -19.31
CA ILE A 92 8.13 13.57 -19.55
C ILE A 92 8.52 12.68 -20.74
N ARG A 93 7.85 11.53 -20.94
CA ARG A 93 8.08 10.69 -22.12
C ARG A 93 7.67 11.41 -23.41
N LEU A 94 6.47 12.00 -23.43
CA LEU A 94 5.97 12.74 -24.60
C LEU A 94 6.84 13.95 -24.99
N SER A 95 7.56 14.56 -24.04
CA SER A 95 8.48 15.67 -24.30
C SER A 95 9.89 15.24 -24.73
N ARG A 96 10.24 13.95 -24.66
CA ARG A 96 11.54 13.41 -25.11
C ARG A 96 11.50 12.79 -26.51
N ASP A 97 10.30 12.59 -27.05
CA ASP A 97 10.06 12.02 -28.38
C ASP A 97 9.96 13.10 -29.48
N PHE A 98 10.34 14.35 -29.18
CA PHE A 98 10.53 15.49 -30.10
C PHE A 98 11.92 16.08 -29.90
#